data_AF-A0AAV3ZJI2-F1
#
_entry.id   AF-A0AAV3ZJI2-F1
#
_cell.length_a   1.000
_cell.length_b   1.000
_cell.length_c   1.000
_cell.angle_alpha   90.00
_cell.angle_beta   90.00
_cell.angle_gamma   90.00
#
_symmetry.space_group_name_H-M   'P 1'
#
loop_
_entity.id
_entity.type
_entity.pdbx_description
1 polymer ?
#
loop_
_entity_poly.entity_id
_entity_poly.type
_entity_poly.pdbx_seq_one_letter_code
_entity_poly.pdbx_strand_id
1 'polypeptide(L)'
;MESVILSWLFDDRTPAVPAQTDDEVRCTERHFPAPIPPNESKARPTRICIVCSKRGIKRKEVRNHCPDCPSKPALCYPDYHRDYHTRMVYWM
;
A
#
# COMPACT_ATOMS: atom_id res chain seq x y z
N MET A 1 45.29 -12.95 -0.44
CA MET A 1 45.01 -11.54 -0.05
C MET A 1 43.61 -11.17 -0.53
N GLU A 2 42.57 -11.90 -0.10
CA GLU A 2 41.16 -11.69 -0.55
C GLU A 2 40.19 -11.60 0.64
N SER A 3 40.69 -11.47 1.87
CA SER A 3 39.89 -11.60 3.10
C SER A 3 39.38 -10.27 3.65
N VAL A 4 39.94 -9.13 3.25
CA VAL A 4 39.58 -7.83 3.85
C VAL A 4 38.33 -7.24 3.20
N ILE A 5 38.20 -7.33 1.87
CA ILE A 5 37.06 -6.75 1.13
C ILE A 5 35.74 -7.43 1.54
N LEU A 6 35.73 -8.75 1.75
CA LEU A 6 34.55 -9.48 2.23
C LEU A 6 34.15 -9.11 3.66
N SER A 7 35.11 -8.86 4.55
CA SER A 7 34.81 -8.46 5.93
C SER A 7 34.19 -7.07 6.07
N TRP A 8 34.35 -6.20 5.07
CA TRP A 8 33.76 -4.85 5.06
C TRP A 8 32.38 -4.83 4.38
N LEU A 9 32.09 -5.82 3.54
CA LEU A 9 30.79 -5.96 2.85
C LEU A 9 29.72 -6.63 3.73
N PHE A 10 30.14 -7.43 4.72
CA PHE A 10 29.25 -8.19 5.60
C PHE A 10 29.55 -7.88 7.07
N ASP A 11 29.67 -6.60 7.43
CA ASP A 11 29.72 -6.24 8.85
C ASP A 11 28.36 -6.65 9.47
N ASP A 12 28.37 -7.63 10.38
CA ASP A 12 27.22 -8.15 11.14
C ASP A 12 26.48 -7.06 11.96
N ARG A 13 26.96 -5.82 11.90
CA ARG A 13 26.24 -4.61 12.34
C ARG A 13 25.20 -4.15 11.32
N THR A 14 24.44 -5.07 10.72
CA THR A 14 23.20 -4.65 10.08
C THR A 14 22.25 -4.28 11.21
N PRO A 15 21.95 -2.99 11.45
CA PRO A 15 20.96 -2.65 12.46
C PRO A 15 19.67 -3.37 12.05
N ALA A 16 19.07 -4.10 12.98
CA ALA A 16 17.76 -4.70 12.76
C ALA A 16 16.84 -3.60 12.24
N VAL A 17 16.40 -3.71 10.98
CA VAL A 17 15.49 -2.74 10.39
C VAL A 17 14.27 -2.74 11.30
N PRO A 18 13.95 -1.62 11.98
CA PRO A 18 12.79 -1.59 12.85
C PRO A 18 11.59 -1.98 12.00
N ALA A 19 10.74 -2.86 12.53
CA ALA A 19 9.52 -3.26 11.85
C ALA A 19 8.73 -1.99 11.51
N GLN A 20 8.62 -1.69 10.22
CA GLN A 20 7.90 -0.50 9.77
C GLN A 20 6.44 -0.64 10.16
N THR A 21 5.85 0.45 10.62
CA THR A 21 4.41 0.51 10.85
C THR A 21 3.66 0.47 9.51
N ASP A 22 2.41 -0.02 9.52
CA ASP A 22 1.57 -0.05 8.31
C ASP A 22 1.46 1.34 7.63
N ASP A 23 1.51 2.41 8.42
CA ASP A 23 1.48 3.79 7.92
C ASP A 23 2.78 4.22 7.23
N GLU A 24 3.93 3.75 7.72
CA GLU A 24 5.24 3.98 7.10
C GLU A 24 5.33 3.26 5.75
N VAL A 25 4.96 1.98 5.71
CA VAL A 25 4.91 1.17 4.47
C VAL A 25 4.00 1.84 3.44
N ARG A 26 2.77 2.17 3.85
CA ARG A 26 1.76 2.84 3.01
C ARG A 26 2.25 4.13 2.35
N CYS A 27 3.06 4.93 3.05
CA CYS A 27 3.50 6.26 2.59
C CYS A 27 4.87 6.27 1.91
N THR A 28 5.76 5.33 2.24
CA THR A 28 7.15 5.33 1.76
C THR A 28 7.38 4.39 0.59
N GLU A 29 6.63 3.28 0.53
CA GLU A 29 6.79 2.30 -0.54
C GLU A 29 6.06 2.70 -1.82
N ARG A 30 6.58 2.22 -2.95
CA ARG A 30 6.01 2.48 -4.28
C ARG A 30 4.89 1.49 -4.55
N HIS A 31 3.68 1.87 -4.19
CA HIS A 31 2.48 1.08 -4.44
C HIS A 31 1.83 1.42 -5.77
N PHE A 32 1.47 0.39 -6.54
CA PHE A 32 0.81 0.55 -7.83
C PHE A 32 -0.65 0.05 -7.76
N PRO A 33 -1.63 0.85 -8.23
CA PRO A 33 -3.00 0.37 -8.31
C PRO A 33 -3.12 -0.76 -9.33
N ALA A 34 -3.68 -1.88 -8.88
CA ALA A 34 -3.95 -3.07 -9.68
C ALA A 34 -5.47 -3.31 -9.80
N PRO A 35 -5.94 -3.93 -10.90
CA PRO A 35 -7.33 -4.34 -11.01
C PRO A 35 -7.69 -5.33 -9.90
N ILE A 36 -8.94 -5.28 -9.43
CA ILE A 36 -9.44 -6.23 -8.44
C ILE A 36 -9.52 -7.62 -9.10
N PRO A 37 -8.95 -8.67 -8.51
CA PRO A 37 -8.92 -9.99 -9.11
C PRO A 37 -10.34 -10.55 -9.24
N PRO A 38 -10.69 -11.17 -10.39
CA PRO A 38 -12.00 -11.79 -10.60
C PRO A 38 -12.24 -12.93 -9.60
N ASN A 39 -13.51 -13.18 -9.29
CA ASN A 39 -13.94 -14.35 -8.51
C ASN A 39 -14.94 -15.18 -9.32
N GLU A 40 -15.26 -16.39 -8.85
CA GLU A 40 -16.17 -17.32 -9.54
C GLU A 40 -17.53 -16.70 -9.86
N SER A 41 -18.00 -15.75 -9.05
CA SER A 41 -19.30 -15.10 -9.22
C SER A 41 -19.28 -13.89 -10.16
N LYS A 42 -18.14 -13.20 -10.30
CA LYS A 42 -18.02 -11.93 -11.02
C LYS A 42 -16.70 -11.85 -11.77
N ALA A 43 -16.81 -11.87 -13.11
CA ALA A 43 -15.68 -11.65 -14.02
C ALA A 43 -15.07 -10.23 -13.93
N ARG A 44 -15.86 -9.25 -13.48
CA ARG A 44 -15.42 -7.84 -13.32
C ARG A 44 -15.86 -7.31 -11.96
N PRO A 45 -15.16 -7.68 -10.88
CA PRO A 45 -15.54 -7.28 -9.53
C PRO A 45 -15.28 -5.80 -9.29
N THR A 46 -16.15 -5.20 -8.49
CA THR A 46 -16.03 -3.84 -7.97
C THR A 46 -16.02 -3.86 -6.44
N ARG A 47 -15.30 -2.92 -5.84
CA ARG A 47 -15.31 -2.67 -4.39
C ARG A 47 -15.71 -1.23 -4.12
N ILE A 48 -16.23 -0.94 -2.94
CA ILE A 48 -16.59 0.42 -2.54
C ILE A 48 -15.32 1.15 -2.09
N CYS A 49 -15.15 2.40 -2.51
CA CYS A 49 -14.11 3.26 -1.98
C CYS A 49 -14.27 3.45 -0.46
N ILE A 50 -13.26 3.01 0.31
CA ILE A 50 -13.30 3.03 1.77
C ILE A 50 -13.44 4.45 2.32
N VAL A 51 -12.85 5.43 1.64
CA VAL A 51 -12.90 6.85 2.03
C VAL A 51 -14.28 7.44 1.77
N CYS A 52 -14.86 7.17 0.60
CA CYS A 52 -16.23 7.58 0.30
C CYS A 52 -17.21 7.00 1.32
N SER A 53 -17.04 5.72 1.64
CA SER A 53 -17.88 5.03 2.62
C SER A 53 -17.76 5.64 4.01
N LYS A 54 -16.54 5.96 4.48
CA LYS A 54 -16.32 6.54 5.80
C LYS A 54 -16.80 7.99 5.92
N ARG A 55 -16.62 8.80 4.87
CA ARG A 55 -17.03 10.22 4.85
C ARG A 55 -18.53 10.43 4.63
N GLY A 56 -19.31 9.35 4.46
CA GLY A 56 -20.75 9.44 4.19
C GLY A 56 -21.11 10.13 2.86
N ILE A 57 -20.13 10.33 1.97
CA ILE A 57 -20.38 10.89 0.64
C ILE A 57 -20.90 9.80 -0.31
N LYS A 58 -21.31 10.21 -1.52
CA LYS A 58 -21.80 9.29 -2.57
C LYS A 58 -20.84 8.10 -2.73
N ARG A 59 -21.33 6.90 -2.41
CA ARG A 59 -20.58 5.65 -2.53
C ARG A 59 -20.13 5.48 -3.98
N LYS A 60 -18.81 5.40 -4.19
CA LYS A 60 -18.22 5.15 -5.49
C LYS A 60 -17.67 3.74 -5.53
N GLU A 61 -18.12 2.98 -6.51
CA GLU A 61 -17.54 1.69 -6.86
C GLU A 61 -16.24 1.91 -7.64
N VAL A 62 -15.21 1.16 -7.28
CA VAL A 62 -13.90 1.18 -7.92
C VAL A 62 -13.52 -0.23 -8.36
N ARG A 63 -12.79 -0.29 -9.48
CA ARG A 63 -12.30 -1.54 -10.07
C ARG A 63 -10.84 -1.82 -9.76
N ASN A 64 -10.17 -0.86 -9.12
CA ASN A 64 -8.76 -0.93 -8.78
C ASN A 64 -8.60 -0.90 -7.27
N HIS A 65 -7.52 -1.52 -6.80
CA HIS A 65 -7.10 -1.53 -5.40
C HIS A 65 -5.56 -1.49 -5.35
N CYS A 66 -5.01 -1.13 -4.21
CA CYS A 66 -3.59 -1.33 -3.96
C CYS A 66 -3.40 -2.76 -3.39
N PRO A 67 -2.69 -3.67 -4.06
CA PRO A 67 -2.44 -5.02 -3.54
C PRO A 67 -1.31 -5.07 -2.51
N ASP A 68 -0.41 -4.10 -2.56
CA ASP A 68 0.83 -4.02 -1.77
C ASP A 68 0.58 -3.49 -0.35
N CYS A 69 -0.42 -2.61 -0.20
CA CYS A 69 -0.80 -2.13 1.13
C CYS A 69 -1.36 -3.27 2.00
N PRO A 70 -1.03 -3.32 3.31
CA PRO A 70 -1.52 -4.34 4.24
C PRO A 70 -3.05 -4.50 4.21
N SER A 71 -3.79 -3.38 4.18
CA SER A 71 -5.25 -3.38 4.16
C SER A 71 -5.89 -3.63 2.78
N LYS A 72 -5.08 -3.76 1.72
CA LYS A 72 -5.50 -3.88 0.33
C LYS A 72 -6.67 -2.96 -0.07
N PRO A 73 -6.50 -1.63 0.09
CA PRO A 73 -7.59 -0.66 0.04
C PRO A 73 -8.12 -0.45 -1.38
N ALA A 74 -9.43 -0.36 -1.49
CA ALA A 74 -10.13 0.10 -2.68
C ALA A 74 -10.36 1.62 -2.57
N LEU A 75 -9.78 2.41 -3.48
CA LEU A 75 -9.76 3.88 -3.42
C LEU A 75 -10.14 4.48 -4.76
N CYS A 76 -10.82 5.64 -4.73
CA CYS A 76 -11.05 6.39 -5.97
C CYS A 76 -9.72 6.96 -6.48
N TYR A 77 -9.48 6.75 -7.76
CA TYR A 77 -8.40 7.39 -8.48
C TYR A 77 -8.88 8.75 -9.04
N PRO A 78 -8.03 9.80 -9.05
CA PRO A 78 -6.67 9.86 -8.51
C PRO A 78 -6.58 10.31 -7.04
N ASP A 79 -7.51 11.13 -6.56
CA ASP A 79 -7.32 11.93 -5.35
C ASP A 79 -7.18 11.09 -4.06
N TYR A 80 -8.14 10.20 -3.80
CA TYR A 80 -8.11 9.38 -2.58
C TYR A 80 -6.99 8.34 -2.60
N HIS A 81 -6.61 7.87 -3.78
CA HIS A 81 -5.41 7.04 -3.93
C HIS A 81 -4.16 7.83 -3.53
N ARG A 82 -3.95 9.02 -4.10
CA ARG A 82 -2.80 9.86 -3.79
C ARG A 82 -2.73 10.21 -2.30
N ASP A 83 -3.81 10.71 -1.73
CA ASP A 83 -3.83 11.14 -0.34
C ASP A 83 -3.55 9.98 0.63
N TYR A 84 -4.15 8.82 0.36
CA TYR A 84 -3.92 7.61 1.16
C TYR A 84 -2.47 7.11 1.06
N HIS A 85 -1.72 7.42 0.01
CA HIS A 85 -0.32 7.01 -0.12
C HIS A 85 0.67 8.12 0.23
N THR A 86 0.22 9.28 0.70
CA THR A 86 1.10 10.43 0.98
C THR A 86 0.94 11.02 2.37
N ARG A 87 -0.26 10.91 2.99
CA ARG A 87 -0.52 11.49 4.31
C ARG A 87 -0.37 10.44 5.40
N MET A 88 0.53 10.63 6.37
CA MET A 88 0.62 9.76 7.56
C MET A 88 -0.70 9.74 8.33
N VAL A 89 -1.30 10.91 8.57
CA VAL A 89 -2.62 11.03 9.19
C VAL A 89 -3.67 11.24 8.10
N TYR A 90 -4.31 10.15 7.69
CA TYR A 90 -5.40 10.18 6.71
C TYR A 90 -6.78 9.84 7.30
N TRP A 91 -6.80 9.26 8.49
CA TRP A 91 -7.98 8.67 9.12
C TRP A 91 -8.60 9.49 10.26
N MET A 92 -8.07 10.67 10.56
CA MET A 92 -8.69 11.61 11.52
C MET A 92 -9.84 12.39 10.89
#